data_AF-A0A7Y3WGB4-F1
#
_entry.id   AF-A0A7Y3WGB4-F1
#
_cell.length_a   1.000
_cell.length_b   1.000
_cell.length_c   1.000
_cell.angle_alpha   90.00
_cell.angle_beta   90.00
_cell.angle_gamma   90.00
#
_symmetry.space_group_name_H-M   'P 1'
#
loop_
_entity.id
_entity.type
_entity.pdbx_description
1 polymer ?
#
loop_
_entity_poly.entity_id
_entity_poly.type
_entity_poly.pdbx_seq_one_letter_code
_entity_poly.pdbx_strand_id
1 'polypeptide(L)'
;MAVTFVDLAQNCAPVVDVRTLAAVISLESGFKPFAIRINSGPPLERQPVSKAEAIELATSLVADRQDIQIGLGGIGEAELRRLKLSISDAFDPCLNLKATATLLDGYYRLALRAGADAKQAEKVMLQSYYGRDDPSVGEMIKYDEQVRQEMVHLPSDLTSLAIAEPHEKAPRADRPVSRETSPPERFLSQSGEAASWDVFGARRSSQVLVFQNDQSEHSE
;
A
#
# COMPACT_ATOMS: atom_id res chain seq x y z
N MET A 1 -10.45 12.73 14.55
CA MET A 1 -11.00 13.95 13.91
C MET A 1 -10.80 13.79 12.42
N ALA A 2 -11.85 13.92 11.60
CA ALA A 2 -11.67 13.88 10.15
C ALA A 2 -11.09 15.23 9.72
N VAL A 3 -9.89 15.22 9.15
CA VAL A 3 -9.31 16.41 8.52
C VAL A 3 -9.67 16.37 7.04
N THR A 4 -10.09 17.50 6.48
CA THR A 4 -10.40 17.58 5.06
C THR A 4 -9.11 17.41 4.26
N PHE A 5 -9.21 16.75 3.11
CA PHE A 5 -8.08 16.58 2.21
C PHE A 5 -7.50 17.93 1.77
N VAL A 6 -8.36 18.92 1.49
CA VAL A 6 -7.97 20.24 1.02
C VAL A 6 -7.10 20.97 2.05
N ASP A 7 -7.49 20.95 3.32
CA ASP A 7 -6.70 21.59 4.38
C ASP A 7 -5.31 20.96 4.52
N LEU A 8 -5.23 19.63 4.42
CA LEU A 8 -3.96 18.91 4.44
C LEU A 8 -3.11 19.24 3.21
N ALA A 9 -3.70 19.22 2.01
CA ALA A 9 -2.99 19.53 0.78
C ALA A 9 -2.42 20.96 0.79
N GLN A 10 -3.21 21.95 1.21
CA GLN A 10 -2.78 23.35 1.27
C GLN A 10 -1.68 23.58 2.31
N ASN A 11 -1.76 22.93 3.48
CA ASN A 11 -0.78 23.12 4.54
C ASN A 11 0.51 22.32 4.34
N CYS A 12 0.41 21.12 3.80
CA CYS A 12 1.53 20.17 3.73
C CYS A 12 2.20 20.11 2.34
N ALA A 13 1.46 20.46 1.28
CA ALA A 13 1.88 20.27 -0.11
C ALA A 13 1.50 21.47 -1.03
N PRO A 14 1.82 22.73 -0.67
CA PRO A 14 1.37 23.91 -1.44
C PRO A 14 2.05 24.09 -2.81
N VAL A 15 3.04 23.26 -3.14
CA VAL A 15 3.84 23.38 -4.38
C VAL A 15 3.20 22.69 -5.59
N VAL A 16 2.18 21.86 -5.38
CA VAL A 16 1.43 21.15 -6.43
C VAL A 16 -0.04 21.60 -6.39
N ASP A 17 -0.68 21.69 -7.56
CA ASP A 17 -2.12 21.95 -7.62
C ASP A 17 -2.92 20.92 -6.81
N VAL A 18 -3.86 21.39 -6.00
CA VAL A 18 -4.62 20.54 -5.06
C VAL A 18 -5.43 19.49 -5.81
N ARG A 19 -5.95 19.79 -7.00
CA ARG A 19 -6.74 18.84 -7.79
C ARG A 19 -5.86 17.79 -8.45
N THR A 20 -4.69 18.17 -8.95
CA THR A 20 -3.69 17.20 -9.43
C THR A 20 -3.23 16.28 -8.30
N LEU A 21 -2.94 16.83 -7.12
CA LEU A 21 -2.54 16.04 -5.96
C LEU A 21 -3.65 15.08 -5.50
N ALA A 22 -4.91 15.54 -5.47
CA ALA A 22 -6.07 14.71 -5.17
C ALA A 22 -6.21 13.53 -6.14
N ALA A 23 -6.03 13.78 -7.44
CA ALA A 23 -6.15 12.75 -8.48
C ALA A 23 -5.05 11.68 -8.33
N VAL A 24 -3.80 12.10 -8.10
CA VAL A 24 -2.71 11.17 -7.80
C VAL A 24 -3.07 10.33 -6.57
N ILE A 25 -3.48 10.94 -5.47
CA ILE A 25 -3.78 10.21 -4.22
C ILE A 25 -4.97 9.27 -4.36
N SER A 26 -5.97 9.64 -5.16
CA SER A 26 -7.09 8.77 -5.48
C SER A 26 -6.61 7.48 -6.15
N LEU A 27 -5.74 7.60 -7.17
CA LEU A 27 -5.14 6.46 -7.87
C LEU A 27 -4.17 5.66 -7.00
N GLU A 28 -3.41 6.33 -6.13
CA GLU A 28 -2.38 5.68 -5.33
C GLU A 28 -2.95 4.92 -4.12
N SER A 29 -3.86 5.54 -3.37
CA SER A 29 -4.36 5.01 -2.09
C SER A 29 -5.89 5.04 -1.93
N GLY A 30 -6.61 5.74 -2.81
CA GLY A 30 -8.03 6.02 -2.63
C GLY A 30 -8.30 6.81 -1.33
N PHE A 31 -7.41 7.76 -1.01
CA PHE A 31 -7.45 8.58 0.21
C PHE A 31 -7.30 7.78 1.53
N LYS A 32 -6.71 6.59 1.48
CA LYS A 32 -6.44 5.76 2.67
C LYS A 32 -5.02 6.00 3.19
N PRO A 33 -4.85 6.58 4.39
CA PRO A 33 -3.53 6.96 4.89
C PRO A 33 -2.62 5.77 5.20
N PHE A 34 -3.20 4.59 5.44
CA PHE A 34 -2.48 3.36 5.77
C PHE A 34 -2.44 2.36 4.61
N ALA A 35 -2.66 2.83 3.38
CA ALA A 35 -2.57 1.98 2.20
C ALA A 35 -1.16 1.38 2.06
N ILE A 36 -1.10 0.07 1.85
CA ILE A 36 0.12 -0.66 1.49
C ILE A 36 -0.18 -1.44 0.22
N ARG A 37 0.66 -1.23 -0.80
CA ARG A 37 0.62 -1.95 -2.07
C ARG A 37 1.92 -2.72 -2.25
N ILE A 38 1.80 -3.99 -2.61
CA ILE A 38 2.93 -4.84 -3.02
C ILE A 38 2.99 -4.79 -4.54
N ASN A 39 4.12 -4.39 -5.10
CA ASN A 39 4.27 -4.25 -6.55
C ASN A 39 4.53 -5.61 -7.23
N SER A 40 5.20 -6.51 -6.49
CA SER A 40 5.62 -7.82 -6.99
C SER A 40 4.96 -8.93 -6.16
N GLY A 41 3.68 -9.22 -6.42
CA GLY A 41 3.00 -10.32 -5.73
C GLY A 41 1.49 -10.15 -5.62
N PRO A 42 0.82 -11.07 -4.90
CA PRO A 42 -0.59 -10.92 -4.61
C PRO A 42 -0.83 -9.69 -3.73
N PRO A 43 -1.96 -8.98 -3.92
CA PRO A 43 -2.32 -7.88 -3.05
C PRO A 43 -2.60 -8.39 -1.63
N LEU A 44 -2.47 -7.48 -0.65
CA LEU A 44 -2.85 -7.78 0.73
C LEU A 44 -4.34 -8.15 0.81
N GLU A 45 -4.66 -9.23 1.52
CA GLU A 45 -6.05 -9.65 1.76
C GLU A 45 -6.86 -8.58 2.50
N ARG A 46 -6.19 -7.86 3.43
CA ARG A 46 -6.78 -6.77 4.20
C ARG A 46 -5.77 -5.63 4.35
N GLN A 47 -6.24 -4.40 4.16
CA GLN A 47 -5.46 -3.20 4.44
C GLN A 47 -5.40 -2.93 5.95
N PRO A 48 -4.29 -2.38 6.46
CA PRO A 48 -4.18 -1.99 7.87
C PRO A 48 -5.26 -0.99 8.27
N VAL A 49 -5.76 -1.13 9.50
CA VAL A 49 -6.76 -0.20 10.05
C VAL A 49 -6.15 0.80 11.03
N SER A 50 -4.94 0.56 11.52
CA SER A 50 -4.23 1.50 12.39
C SER A 50 -2.81 1.78 11.89
N LYS A 51 -2.25 2.91 12.33
CA LYS A 51 -0.86 3.28 12.03
C LYS A 51 0.12 2.24 12.57
N ALA A 52 -0.13 1.68 13.76
CA ALA A 52 0.72 0.67 14.37
C ALA A 52 0.75 -0.62 13.52
N GLU A 53 -0.42 -1.10 13.10
CA GLU A 53 -0.53 -2.28 12.21
C GLU A 53 0.16 -2.02 10.87
N ALA A 54 0.00 -0.82 10.31
CA ALA A 54 0.63 -0.45 9.05
C ALA A 54 2.16 -0.44 9.14
N ILE A 55 2.72 0.09 10.23
CA ILE A 55 4.16 0.09 10.48
C ILE A 55 4.69 -1.32 10.63
N GLU A 56 4.03 -2.16 11.42
CA GLU A 56 4.44 -3.56 11.63
C GLU A 56 4.45 -4.33 10.31
N LEU A 57 3.35 -4.26 9.56
CA LEU A 57 3.22 -4.96 8.28
C LEU A 57 4.22 -4.46 7.25
N ALA A 58 4.36 -3.15 7.08
CA ALA A 58 5.34 -2.59 6.14
C ALA A 58 6.78 -2.96 6.53
N THR A 59 7.11 -2.98 7.82
CA THR A 59 8.44 -3.36 8.31
C THR A 59 8.73 -4.84 8.01
N SER A 60 7.74 -5.73 8.20
CA SER A 60 7.86 -7.14 7.83
C SER A 60 8.10 -7.32 6.34
N LEU A 61 7.30 -6.65 5.50
CA LEU A 61 7.42 -6.75 4.04
C LEU A 61 8.79 -6.25 3.54
N VAL A 62 9.29 -5.14 4.11
CA VAL A 62 10.64 -4.63 3.79
C VAL A 62 11.73 -5.61 4.25
N ALA A 63 11.59 -6.22 5.43
CA ALA A 63 12.53 -7.23 5.91
C ALA A 63 12.58 -8.46 4.99
N ASP A 64 11.43 -8.83 4.41
CA ASP A 64 11.29 -9.88 3.40
C ASP A 64 11.73 -9.45 1.99
N ARG A 65 12.28 -8.24 1.84
CA ARG A 65 12.73 -7.64 0.57
C ARG A 65 11.62 -7.52 -0.48
N GLN A 66 10.38 -7.36 -0.04
CA GLN A 66 9.25 -7.08 -0.92
C GLN A 66 9.32 -5.64 -1.42
N ASP A 67 8.99 -5.44 -2.69
CA ASP A 67 8.82 -4.10 -3.26
C ASP A 67 7.42 -3.57 -2.92
N ILE A 68 7.38 -2.60 -2.00
CA ILE A 68 6.14 -2.03 -1.47
C ILE A 68 6.07 -0.52 -1.67
N GLN A 69 4.83 -0.03 -1.76
CA GLN A 69 4.49 1.38 -1.80
C GLN A 69 3.49 1.67 -0.69
N ILE A 70 3.74 2.74 0.08
CA ILE A 70 3.02 2.99 1.33
C ILE A 70 2.47 4.42 1.46
N GLY A 71 1.36 4.52 2.17
CA GLY A 71 0.69 5.77 2.51
C GLY A 71 -0.07 6.43 1.36
N LEU A 72 -0.49 7.68 1.56
CA LEU A 72 -1.41 8.40 0.66
C LEU A 72 -0.93 8.50 -0.80
N GLY A 73 0.36 8.81 -0.99
CA GLY A 73 0.98 8.92 -2.31
C GLY A 73 1.61 7.63 -2.81
N GLY A 74 1.53 6.52 -2.07
CA GLY A 74 2.19 5.28 -2.48
C GLY A 74 3.70 5.46 -2.66
N ILE A 75 4.41 5.82 -1.59
CA ILE A 75 5.84 6.10 -1.63
C ILE A 75 6.62 4.80 -1.41
N GLY A 76 7.61 4.54 -2.26
CA GLY A 76 8.47 3.37 -2.16
C GLY A 76 9.65 3.55 -1.19
N GLU A 77 10.32 2.45 -0.88
CA GLU A 77 11.45 2.45 0.06
C GLU A 77 12.63 3.31 -0.42
N ALA A 78 12.88 3.32 -1.74
CA ALA A 78 13.95 4.12 -2.34
C ALA A 78 13.69 5.63 -2.19
N GLU A 79 12.46 6.09 -2.42
CA GLU A 79 12.08 7.49 -2.23
C GLU A 79 12.14 7.89 -0.76
N LEU A 80 11.71 7.02 0.16
CA LEU A 80 11.81 7.29 1.60
C LEU A 80 13.26 7.49 2.02
N ARG A 81 14.18 6.64 1.56
CA ARG A 81 15.62 6.80 1.81
C ARG A 81 16.15 8.12 1.23
N ARG A 82 15.75 8.47 -0.01
CA ARG A 82 16.15 9.73 -0.66
C ARG A 82 15.67 10.95 0.12
N LEU A 83 14.47 10.89 0.67
CA LEU A 83 13.84 11.96 1.45
C LEU A 83 14.19 11.94 2.94
N LYS A 84 14.96 10.93 3.39
CA LYS A 84 15.31 10.70 4.81
C LYS A 84 14.09 10.55 5.71
N LEU A 85 13.06 9.87 5.20
CA LEU A 85 11.83 9.56 5.92
C LEU A 85 11.85 8.11 6.39
N SER A 86 11.28 7.85 7.57
CA SER A 86 11.03 6.48 8.05
C SER A 86 9.72 5.91 7.50
N ILE A 87 9.53 4.60 7.63
CA ILE A 87 8.25 3.93 7.32
C ILE A 87 7.11 4.55 8.15
N SER A 88 7.36 4.88 9.42
CA SER A 88 6.37 5.54 10.29
C SER A 88 5.96 6.93 9.79
N ASP A 89 6.92 7.68 9.24
CA ASP A 89 6.65 9.01 8.66
C ASP A 89 5.81 8.91 7.39
N ALA A 90 5.98 7.84 6.61
CA ALA A 90 5.19 7.60 5.41
C ALA A 90 3.69 7.36 5.72
N PHE A 91 3.35 6.95 6.94
CA PHE A 91 1.97 6.81 7.41
C PHE A 91 1.45 8.05 8.15
N ASP A 92 2.25 9.12 8.25
CA ASP A 92 1.75 10.43 8.65
C ASP A 92 1.17 11.14 7.41
N PRO A 93 -0.12 11.54 7.42
CA PRO A 93 -0.75 12.16 6.25
C PRO A 93 0.02 13.38 5.74
N CYS A 94 0.48 14.26 6.62
CA CYS A 94 1.13 15.50 6.22
C CYS A 94 2.53 15.26 5.64
N LEU A 95 3.33 14.41 6.31
CA LEU A 95 4.66 14.06 5.81
C LEU A 95 4.59 13.31 4.48
N ASN A 96 3.62 12.41 4.32
CA ASN A 96 3.42 11.68 3.07
C ASN A 96 3.01 12.61 1.92
N LEU A 97 2.07 13.53 2.16
CA LEU A 97 1.67 14.54 1.15
C LEU A 97 2.84 15.44 0.77
N LYS A 98 3.61 15.90 1.75
CA LYS A 98 4.81 16.71 1.52
C LYS A 98 5.84 15.96 0.66
N ALA A 99 6.06 14.69 0.96
CA ALA A 99 6.97 13.83 0.21
C ALA A 99 6.49 13.64 -1.23
N THR A 100 5.21 13.32 -1.43
CA THR A 100 4.54 13.21 -2.73
C THR A 100 4.73 14.48 -3.57
N ALA A 101 4.43 15.64 -2.98
CA ALA A 101 4.57 16.93 -3.64
C ALA A 101 6.03 17.27 -3.97
N THR A 102 6.97 16.91 -3.10
CA THR A 102 8.40 17.10 -3.33
C THR A 102 8.89 16.26 -4.51
N LEU A 103 8.41 15.01 -4.63
CA LEU A 103 8.73 14.14 -5.75
C LEU A 103 8.18 14.71 -7.07
N LEU A 104 6.90 15.08 -7.09
CA LEU A 104 6.24 15.68 -8.26
C LEU A 104 6.94 16.98 -8.71
N ASP A 105 7.17 17.94 -7.81
CA ASP A 105 7.90 19.19 -8.13
C ASP A 105 9.32 18.89 -8.62
N GLY A 106 9.99 17.89 -8.03
CA GLY A 106 11.30 17.41 -8.48
C GLY A 106 11.28 16.96 -9.95
N TYR A 107 10.36 16.07 -10.31
CA TYR A 107 10.23 15.59 -11.69
C TYR A 107 9.86 16.69 -12.68
N TYR A 108 8.94 17.57 -12.29
CA TYR A 108 8.55 18.72 -13.10
C TYR A 108 9.76 19.61 -13.42
N ARG A 109 10.54 19.97 -12.39
CA ARG A 109 11.75 20.79 -12.57
C ARG A 109 12.83 20.09 -13.38
N LEU A 110 13.00 18.78 -13.23
CA LEU A 110 13.93 18.01 -14.04
C LEU A 110 13.53 18.04 -15.52
N ALA A 111 12.24 17.86 -15.82
CA ALA A 111 11.74 17.93 -17.19
C ALA A 111 11.93 19.32 -17.81
N LEU A 112 11.65 20.39 -17.07
CA LEU A 112 11.91 21.76 -17.52
C LEU A 112 13.40 22.01 -17.82
N ARG A 113 14.30 21.53 -16.96
CA ARG A 113 15.76 21.65 -17.20
C ARG A 113 16.22 20.84 -18.41
N ALA A 114 15.51 19.77 -18.75
CA ALA A 114 15.74 18.99 -19.96
C ALA A 114 15.18 19.64 -21.24
N GLY A 115 14.56 20.83 -21.15
CA GLY A 115 14.05 21.59 -22.29
C GLY A 115 12.59 21.32 -22.62
N ALA A 116 11.85 20.62 -21.77
CA ALA A 116 10.40 20.46 -21.92
C ALA A 116 9.69 21.82 -21.73
N ASP A 117 8.63 22.07 -22.50
CA ASP A 117 7.69 23.13 -22.17
C ASP A 117 6.83 22.76 -20.95
N ALA A 118 6.02 23.69 -20.45
CA ALA A 118 5.22 23.48 -19.24
C ALA A 118 4.27 22.27 -19.33
N LYS A 119 3.64 22.05 -20.50
CA LYS A 119 2.66 20.97 -20.70
C LYS A 119 3.38 19.62 -20.79
N GLN A 120 4.51 19.58 -21.49
CA GLN A 120 5.34 18.40 -21.59
C GLN A 120 5.99 18.07 -20.24
N ALA A 121 6.40 19.07 -19.47
CA ALA A 121 6.95 18.87 -18.13
C ALA A 121 5.93 18.29 -17.16
N GLU A 122 4.66 18.72 -17.23
CA GLU A 122 3.56 18.13 -16.44
C GLU A 122 3.32 16.66 -16.83
N LYS A 123 3.30 16.36 -18.13
CA LYS A 123 3.20 14.97 -18.62
C LYS A 123 4.34 14.10 -18.08
N VAL A 124 5.59 14.53 -18.27
CA VAL A 124 6.78 13.80 -17.80
C VAL A 124 6.80 13.68 -16.29
N MET A 125 6.37 14.71 -15.56
CA MET A 125 6.23 14.67 -14.10
C MET A 125 5.37 13.50 -13.64
N LEU A 126 4.15 13.40 -14.17
CA LEU A 126 3.20 12.34 -13.79
C LEU A 126 3.72 10.96 -14.19
N GLN A 127 4.29 10.84 -15.40
CA GLN A 127 4.85 9.58 -15.88
C GLN A 127 6.04 9.11 -15.03
N SER A 128 6.94 10.04 -14.67
CA SER A 128 8.10 9.75 -13.81
C SER A 128 7.68 9.42 -12.37
N TYR A 129 6.55 9.98 -11.91
CA TYR A 129 6.00 9.68 -10.60
C TYR A 129 5.62 8.21 -10.48
N TYR A 130 4.84 7.71 -11.46
CA TYR A 130 4.46 6.30 -11.51
C TYR A 130 5.67 5.39 -11.72
N GLY A 131 6.54 5.74 -12.68
CA GLY A 131 7.70 4.94 -13.04
C GLY A 131 8.92 5.08 -12.14
N ARG A 132 8.82 5.82 -11.03
CA ARG A 132 9.89 5.95 -10.02
C ARG A 132 11.22 6.43 -10.63
N ASP A 133 11.21 7.64 -11.16
CA ASP A 133 12.27 8.28 -11.96
C ASP A 133 12.30 7.88 -13.45
N ASP A 134 11.62 6.80 -13.88
CA ASP A 134 11.53 6.39 -15.30
C ASP A 134 10.19 6.80 -15.95
N PRO A 135 10.13 7.86 -16.78
CA PRO A 135 8.90 8.27 -17.44
C PRO A 135 8.38 7.25 -18.47
N SER A 136 9.22 6.38 -19.04
CA SER A 136 8.77 5.40 -20.05
C SER A 136 7.81 4.37 -19.46
N VAL A 137 7.97 4.01 -18.18
CA VAL A 137 7.06 3.11 -17.48
C VAL A 137 5.68 3.75 -17.30
N GLY A 138 5.64 5.02 -16.87
CA GLY A 138 4.39 5.77 -16.75
C GLY A 138 3.74 6.09 -18.10
N GLU A 139 4.53 6.25 -19.16
CA GLU A 139 4.03 6.43 -20.52
C GLU A 139 3.35 5.16 -21.06
N MET A 140 3.95 3.98 -20.82
CA MET A 140 3.41 2.70 -21.27
C MET A 140 1.99 2.44 -20.77
N ILE A 141 1.69 2.85 -19.53
CA ILE A 141 0.36 2.74 -18.93
C ILE A 141 -0.47 4.02 -19.05
N LYS A 142 0.07 5.07 -19.69
CA LYS A 142 -0.56 6.39 -19.87
C LYS A 142 -1.02 7.02 -18.54
N TYR A 143 -0.17 6.96 -17.52
CA TYR A 143 -0.51 7.44 -16.19
C TYR A 143 -0.95 8.91 -16.17
N ASP A 144 -0.34 9.76 -17.00
CA ASP A 144 -0.75 11.16 -17.12
C ASP A 144 -2.18 11.33 -17.66
N GLU A 145 -2.65 10.44 -18.54
CA GLU A 145 -4.04 10.42 -18.99
C GLU A 145 -4.98 9.93 -17.88
N GLN A 146 -4.59 8.92 -17.12
CA GLN A 146 -5.37 8.41 -15.97
C GLN A 146 -5.57 9.50 -14.91
N VAL A 147 -4.51 10.24 -14.57
CA VAL A 147 -4.60 11.37 -13.62
C VAL A 147 -5.56 12.44 -14.15
N ARG A 148 -5.48 12.81 -15.43
CA ARG A 148 -6.40 13.81 -16.01
C ARG A 148 -7.86 13.33 -16.01
N GLN A 149 -8.10 12.05 -16.28
CA GLN A 149 -9.44 11.47 -16.19
C GLN A 149 -9.95 11.50 -14.74
N GLU A 150 -9.10 11.13 -13.80
CA GLU A 150 -9.43 11.17 -12.38
C GLU A 150 -9.73 12.59 -11.90
N MET A 151 -8.98 13.60 -12.36
CA MET A 151 -9.29 15.01 -12.10
C MET A 151 -10.69 15.42 -12.56
N VAL A 152 -11.22 14.83 -13.65
CA VAL A 152 -12.58 15.07 -14.14
C VAL A 152 -13.63 14.34 -13.31
N HIS A 153 -13.32 13.12 -12.85
CA HIS A 153 -14.21 12.32 -12.02
C HIS A 153 -14.32 12.80 -10.57
N LEU A 154 -13.27 13.45 -10.05
CA LEU A 154 -13.29 14.01 -8.72
C LEU A 154 -14.38 15.09 -8.57
N PRO A 155 -15.04 15.17 -7.41
CA PRO A 155 -16.02 16.22 -7.12
C PRO A 155 -15.44 17.61 -7.37
N SER A 156 -16.25 18.52 -7.91
CA SER A 156 -15.85 19.92 -8.06
C SER A 156 -15.50 20.56 -6.71
N ASP A 157 -16.14 20.09 -5.64
CA ASP A 157 -15.84 20.49 -4.27
C ASP A 157 -15.05 19.39 -3.54
N LEU A 158 -13.73 19.58 -3.51
CA LEU A 158 -12.79 18.68 -2.86
C LEU A 158 -12.86 18.74 -1.32
N THR A 159 -13.59 19.70 -0.72
CA THR A 159 -13.72 19.79 0.75
C THR A 159 -14.49 18.62 1.35
N SER A 160 -15.29 17.93 0.53
CA SER A 160 -16.01 16.71 0.89
C SER A 160 -15.12 15.47 1.04
N LEU A 161 -13.89 15.51 0.53
CA LEU A 161 -12.93 14.42 0.64
C LEU A 161 -12.30 14.42 2.04
N ALA A 162 -12.56 13.36 2.80
CA ALA A 162 -12.02 13.17 4.13
C ALA A 162 -10.88 12.15 4.10
N ILE A 163 -9.77 12.47 4.77
CA ILE A 163 -8.77 11.47 5.13
C ILE A 163 -9.20 10.89 6.48
N ALA A 164 -9.99 9.81 6.42
CA ALA A 164 -10.40 9.11 7.63
C ALA A 164 -9.26 8.22 8.11
N GLU A 165 -8.66 8.55 9.25
CA GLU A 165 -8.02 7.52 10.06
C GLU A 165 -9.13 6.55 10.51
N PRO A 166 -9.05 5.24 10.19
CA PRO A 166 -9.93 4.29 10.83
C PRO A 166 -9.62 4.37 12.32
N HIS A 167 -10.56 4.92 13.08
CA HIS A 167 -10.39 5.08 14.52
C HIS A 167 -10.05 3.71 15.11
N GLU A 168 -8.91 3.62 15.81
CA GLU A 168 -8.73 2.63 16.86
C GLU A 168 -9.92 2.77 17.80
N LYS A 169 -10.91 1.89 17.64
CA LYS A 169 -11.74 1.53 18.78
C LYS A 169 -10.78 0.84 19.73
N ALA A 170 -10.22 1.61 20.66
CA ALA A 170 -9.62 1.07 21.86
C ALA A 170 -10.56 -0.02 22.40
N PRO A 171 -10.04 -1.22 22.77
CA PRO A 171 -10.84 -2.15 23.54
C PRO A 171 -11.33 -1.39 24.77
N ARG A 172 -12.65 -1.27 24.93
CA ARG A 172 -13.21 -0.81 26.20
C ARG A 172 -12.63 -1.73 27.26
N ALA A 173 -11.79 -1.16 28.11
CA ALA A 173 -11.28 -1.80 29.30
C ALA A 173 -12.44 -2.45 30.07
N ASP A 174 -12.15 -3.66 30.55
CA ASP A 174 -13.03 -4.58 31.26
C ASP A 174 -14.02 -3.90 32.22
N ARG A 175 -15.29 -4.31 32.14
CA ARG A 175 -16.15 -4.32 33.33
C ARG A 175 -15.88 -5.65 34.04
N PRO A 176 -15.54 -5.65 35.34
CA PRO A 176 -15.40 -6.89 36.07
C PRO A 176 -16.80 -7.48 36.25
N VAL A 177 -17.07 -8.60 35.58
CA VAL A 177 -18.20 -9.44 35.95
C VAL A 177 -17.77 -10.22 37.18
N SER A 178 -18.45 -9.92 38.29
CA SER A 178 -18.30 -10.55 39.58
C SER A 178 -18.27 -12.08 39.48
N ARG A 179 -17.33 -12.68 40.20
CA ARG A 179 -17.37 -14.09 40.60
C ARG A 179 -18.68 -14.35 41.34
N GLU A 180 -19.55 -15.14 40.75
CA GLU A 180 -20.52 -15.94 41.49
C GLU A 180 -20.11 -17.40 41.38
N THR A 181 -19.76 -17.94 42.55
CA THR A 181 -19.42 -19.34 42.77
C THR A 181 -20.73 -20.07 43.02
N SER A 182 -21.03 -21.15 42.29
CA SER A 182 -21.97 -22.18 42.74
C SER A 182 -21.63 -23.55 42.10
N PRO A 183 -21.65 -24.67 42.86
CA PRO A 183 -21.18 -25.98 42.41
C PRO A 183 -22.28 -26.82 41.68
N PRO A 184 -21.94 -28.03 41.17
CA PRO A 184 -22.46 -28.55 39.90
C PRO A 184 -23.57 -29.59 40.06
N GLU A 185 -24.46 -29.71 39.06
CA GLU A 185 -25.17 -30.98 38.80
C GLU A 185 -25.32 -31.31 37.30
N ARG A 186 -24.61 -32.38 36.93
CA ARG A 186 -25.01 -33.48 36.03
C ARG A 186 -25.82 -33.14 34.77
N PHE A 187 -25.13 -33.20 33.63
CA PHE A 187 -25.72 -33.79 32.42
C PHE A 187 -24.82 -34.89 31.87
N LEU A 188 -25.49 -35.97 31.49
CA LEU A 188 -24.98 -37.28 31.11
C LEU A 188 -24.15 -37.24 29.82
N SER A 189 -23.17 -38.14 29.79
CA SER A 189 -22.35 -38.47 28.63
C SER A 189 -23.20 -38.89 27.42
N GLN A 190 -22.88 -38.35 26.24
CA GLN A 190 -22.89 -39.11 25.00
C GLN A 190 -21.71 -38.68 24.12
N SER A 191 -20.95 -39.69 23.69
CA SER A 191 -19.82 -39.61 22.79
C SER A 191 -20.19 -39.00 21.44
N GLY A 192 -19.34 -38.11 20.96
CA GLY A 192 -19.28 -37.64 19.58
C GLY A 192 -17.83 -37.44 19.19
N GLU A 193 -17.22 -38.54 18.76
CA GLU A 193 -16.07 -38.67 17.84
C GLU A 193 -15.35 -37.37 17.45
N ALA A 194 -14.31 -37.01 18.21
CA ALA A 194 -13.33 -36.04 17.78
C ALA A 194 -12.32 -36.76 16.87
N ALA A 195 -12.35 -36.46 15.57
CA ALA A 195 -11.33 -36.87 14.62
C ALA A 195 -9.97 -36.30 15.06
N SER A 196 -9.08 -37.17 15.53
CA SER A 196 -7.69 -36.84 15.80
C SER A 196 -6.94 -36.64 14.49
N TRP A 197 -6.61 -35.39 14.16
CA TRP A 197 -5.63 -35.10 13.12
C TRP A 197 -4.23 -35.48 13.62
N ASP A 198 -3.76 -36.64 13.18
CA ASP A 198 -2.38 -37.08 13.35
C ASP A 198 -1.48 -36.33 12.33
N VAL A 199 -0.58 -35.51 12.85
CA VAL A 199 0.35 -34.66 12.07
C VAL A 199 1.60 -35.43 11.62
N PHE A 200 1.79 -36.69 12.03
CA PHE A 200 3.02 -37.45 11.73
C PHE A 200 2.79 -38.80 11.01
N GLY A 201 1.58 -39.07 10.52
CA GLY A 201 1.21 -40.36 9.94
C GLY A 201 0.94 -40.36 8.43
N ALA A 202 1.92 -40.09 7.56
CA ALA A 202 1.84 -40.53 6.15
C ALA A 202 3.22 -40.66 5.51
N ARG A 203 3.71 -41.91 5.39
CA ARG A 203 4.77 -42.27 4.42
C ARG A 203 4.25 -41.99 3.01
N ARG A 204 4.62 -40.86 2.41
CA ARG A 204 4.54 -40.69 0.95
C ARG A 204 5.76 -41.37 0.33
N SER A 205 5.53 -42.43 -0.43
CA SER A 205 6.53 -42.98 -1.34
C SER A 205 6.78 -41.97 -2.47
N SER A 206 7.90 -41.25 -2.41
CA SER A 206 8.35 -40.42 -3.52
C SER A 206 8.89 -41.31 -4.64
N GLN A 207 8.16 -41.42 -5.75
CA GLN A 207 8.71 -41.97 -6.98
C GLN A 207 9.56 -40.90 -7.65
N VAL A 208 10.87 -41.15 -7.74
CA VAL A 208 11.80 -40.34 -8.53
C VAL A 208 11.65 -40.75 -9.99
N LEU A 209 11.20 -39.82 -10.83
CA LEU A 209 11.22 -39.99 -12.29
C LEU A 209 12.62 -39.63 -12.79
N VAL A 210 13.38 -40.64 -13.24
CA VAL A 210 14.66 -40.45 -13.93
C VAL A 210 14.37 -40.32 -15.43
N PHE A 211 14.60 -39.14 -15.98
CA PHE A 211 14.59 -38.93 -17.43
C PHE A 211 15.95 -39.36 -18.00
N GLN A 212 15.98 -40.45 -18.75
CA GLN A 212 17.12 -40.80 -19.61
C GLN A 212 17.04 -39.94 -20.87
N ASN A 213 18.09 -39.17 -21.12
CA ASN A 213 18.22 -38.33 -22.31
C ASN A 213 18.98 -39.13 -23.38
N ASP A 214 18.26 -39.90 -24.21
CA ASP A 214 18.82 -40.48 -25.44
C ASP A 214 18.80 -39.40 -26.53
N GLN A 215 19.82 -38.55 -26.55
CA GLN A 215 20.19 -37.84 -27.75
C GLN A 215 21.26 -38.65 -28.46
N SER A 216 20.82 -39.43 -29.44
CA SER A 216 21.68 -39.95 -30.49
C SER A 216 22.27 -38.78 -31.26
N GLU A 217 23.54 -38.49 -31.01
CA GLU A 217 24.36 -37.66 -31.89
C GLU A 217 24.41 -38.36 -33.26
N HIS A 218 23.82 -37.75 -34.29
CA HIS A 218 24.13 -38.07 -35.67
C HIS A 218 24.92 -36.90 -36.22
N SER A 219 26.22 -37.16 -36.36
CA SER A 219 27.14 -36.38 -37.17
C SER A 219 26.85 -36.67 -38.64
N GLU A 220 26.60 -35.62 -39.42
CA GLU A 220 27.11 -35.45 -40.79
C GLU A 220 26.99 -34.00 -41.25
#